data_AF-A8IAZ2-F1
#
_entry.id   AF-A8IAZ2-F1
#
_cell.length_a   1.000
_cell.length_b   1.000
_cell.length_c   1.000
_cell.angle_alpha   90.00
_cell.angle_beta   90.00
_cell.angle_gamma   90.00
#
_symmetry.space_group_name_H-M   'P 1'
#
loop_
_entity.id
_entity.type
_entity.pdbx_description
1 polymer ?
#
loop_
_entity_poly.entity_id
_entity_poly.type
_entity_poly.pdbx_seq_one_letter_code
_entity_poly.pdbx_strand_id
1 'polypeptide(L)'
;MSEADPSALPCAGDHEALSRLEGICRQIAKGDYDNVDDLFALTVAEDASETIHQLAEAFGFMLVQVEAREMRLNMLIEDLTGLKEQLEIANGKLKQENAELSVQLKRLTVEIDRQELKKHVGAIVETEYFQDLQQRAREMRARHMRSDQARDE
;
A
#
# COMPACT_ATOMS: atom_id res chain seq x y z
N MET A 1 45.45 59.76 11.02
CA MET A 1 44.83 59.40 12.31
C MET A 1 43.58 60.25 12.41
N SER A 2 42.45 59.68 11.99
CA SER A 2 41.12 60.31 12.08
C SER A 2 40.30 59.44 13.00
N GLU A 3 39.59 60.11 13.91
CA GLU A 3 38.91 59.60 15.09
C GLU A 3 38.16 58.29 14.87
N ALA A 4 38.40 57.34 15.79
CA ALA A 4 37.48 56.24 16.00
C ALA A 4 36.20 56.84 16.61
N ASP A 5 35.09 56.68 15.88
CA ASP A 5 33.75 57.05 16.31
C ASP A 5 33.40 56.29 17.62
N PRO A 6 33.19 56.99 18.76
CA PRO A 6 32.89 56.35 20.03
C PRO A 6 31.41 55.93 20.16
N SER A 7 30.61 56.02 19.10
CA SER A 7 29.19 55.60 19.11
C SER A 7 28.96 54.09 18.88
N ALA A 8 29.99 53.30 18.59
CA ALA A 8 29.88 51.86 18.36
C ALA A 8 30.01 50.99 19.63
N LEU A 9 29.54 51.49 20.78
CA LEU A 9 29.31 50.64 21.95
C LEU A 9 27.93 49.98 21.76
N PRO A 10 27.79 48.64 21.80
CA PRO A 10 26.49 48.02 21.76
C PRO A 10 25.65 48.61 22.89
N CYS A 11 24.55 49.26 22.52
CA CYS A 11 23.59 49.77 23.50
C CYS A 11 23.14 48.59 24.37
N ALA A 12 22.84 48.80 25.66
CA ALA A 12 22.44 47.71 26.55
C ALA A 12 21.26 46.86 25.99
N GLY A 13 20.43 47.46 25.13
CA GLY A 13 19.36 46.78 24.38
C GLY A 13 19.85 45.71 23.39
N ASP A 14 21.02 45.87 22.77
CA ASP A 14 21.56 44.89 21.81
C ASP A 14 21.94 43.57 22.47
N HIS A 15 22.52 43.62 23.67
CA HIS A 15 22.86 42.41 24.42
C HIS A 15 21.60 41.67 24.88
N GLU A 16 20.55 42.39 25.25
CA GLU A 16 19.27 41.80 25.64
C GLU A 16 18.54 41.19 24.43
N ALA A 17 18.50 41.89 23.29
CA ALA A 17 17.92 41.40 22.05
C ALA A 17 18.67 40.18 21.51
N LEU A 18 20.01 40.17 21.59
CA LEU A 18 20.82 39.02 21.20
C LEU A 18 20.59 37.81 22.11
N SER A 19 20.48 38.02 23.43
CA SER A 19 20.17 36.93 24.38
C SER A 19 18.77 36.36 24.16
N ARG A 20 17.81 37.21 23.78
CA ARG A 20 16.46 36.77 23.39
C ARG A 20 16.50 35.93 22.12
N LEU A 21 17.19 36.41 21.08
CA LEU A 21 17.37 35.68 19.83
C LEU A 21 18.03 34.31 20.05
N GLU A 22 19.09 34.25 20.86
CA GLU A 22 19.76 32.99 21.21
C GLU A 22 18.80 32.00 21.88
N GLY A 23 17.98 32.49 22.82
CA GLY A 23 16.97 31.70 23.52
C GLY A 23 15.96 31.07 22.56
N ILE A 24 15.41 31.87 21.64
CA ILE A 24 14.45 31.43 20.63
C ILE A 24 15.10 30.44 19.67
N CYS A 25 16.30 30.73 19.14
CA CYS A 25 17.00 29.81 18.24
C CYS A 25 17.26 28.45 18.91
N ARG A 26 17.52 28.43 20.22
CA ARG A 26 17.71 27.20 20.99
C ARG A 26 16.43 26.38 21.16
N GLN A 27 15.27 27.04 21.25
CA GLN A 27 13.96 26.38 21.27
C GLN A 27 13.63 25.79 19.89
N ILE A 28 13.77 26.61 18.83
CA ILE A 28 13.59 26.20 17.44
C ILE A 28 14.47 25.00 17.09
N ALA A 29 15.73 24.99 17.52
CA ALA A 29 16.65 23.88 17.28
C ALA A 29 16.24 22.57 17.97
N LYS A 30 15.41 22.64 19.03
CA LYS A 30 14.82 21.46 19.70
C LYS A 30 13.48 21.04 19.10
N GLY A 31 12.99 21.76 18.08
CA GLY A 31 11.66 21.57 17.50
C GLY A 31 10.53 22.15 18.35
N ASP A 32 10.85 23.08 19.26
CA ASP A 32 9.86 23.84 20.02
C ASP A 32 9.61 25.17 19.32
N TYR A 33 8.39 25.35 18.84
CA TYR A 33 7.95 26.49 18.02
C TYR A 33 6.92 27.37 18.74
N ASP A 34 6.71 27.18 20.05
CA ASP A 34 5.65 27.88 20.78
C ASP A 34 5.90 29.39 20.91
N ASN A 35 7.17 29.82 20.96
CA ASN A 35 7.55 31.23 21.13
C ASN A 35 8.08 31.87 19.84
N VAL A 36 7.62 31.39 18.69
CA VAL A 36 8.03 31.90 17.38
C VAL A 36 7.58 33.35 17.14
N ASP A 37 6.47 33.77 17.76
CA ASP A 37 6.01 35.15 17.69
C ASP A 37 7.04 36.14 18.24
N ASP A 38 7.83 35.73 19.25
CA ASP A 38 8.91 36.54 19.81
C ASP A 38 10.06 36.74 18.80
N LEU A 39 10.28 35.77 17.89
CA LEU A 39 11.27 35.91 16.81
C LEU A 39 10.85 36.98 15.81
N PHE A 40 9.56 37.01 15.46
CA PHE A 40 9.01 38.02 14.56
C PHE A 40 8.92 39.39 15.22
N ALA A 41 8.66 39.45 16.53
CA ALA A 41 8.71 40.72 17.26
C ALA A 41 10.11 41.36 17.22
N LEU A 42 11.18 40.54 17.26
CA LEU A 42 12.57 41.01 17.16
C LEU A 42 12.93 41.59 15.78
N THR A 43 12.16 41.35 14.72
CA THR A 43 12.44 41.97 13.40
C THR A 43 12.04 43.45 13.34
N VAL A 44 11.23 43.92 14.29
CA VAL A 44 10.69 45.29 14.33
C VAL A 44 11.00 46.03 15.63
N ALA A 45 11.77 45.39 16.53
CA ALA A 45 12.10 45.92 17.85
C ALA A 45 13.04 47.15 17.78
N GLU A 46 12.55 48.32 18.19
CA GLU A 46 13.30 49.60 18.10
C GLU A 46 14.62 49.64 18.91
N ASP A 47 14.78 48.73 19.87
CA ASP A 47 15.94 48.60 20.76
C ASP A 47 17.04 47.65 20.24
N ALA A 48 16.86 47.07 19.06
CA ALA A 48 17.79 46.12 18.46
C ALA A 48 18.58 46.75 17.29
N SER A 49 19.84 46.34 17.16
CA SER A 49 20.66 46.72 16.01
C SER A 49 20.15 46.10 14.71
N GLU A 50 20.43 46.77 13.61
CA GLU A 50 20.16 46.32 12.25
C GLU A 50 20.65 44.89 11.97
N THR A 51 21.77 44.48 12.58
CA THR A 51 22.29 43.11 12.44
C THR A 51 21.37 42.08 13.10
N ILE A 52 20.81 42.39 14.26
CA ILE A 52 19.87 41.51 14.98
C ILE A 52 18.57 41.40 14.19
N HIS A 53 18.08 42.51 13.61
CA HIS A 53 16.92 42.47 12.72
C HIS A 53 17.13 41.54 11.53
N GLN A 54 18.26 41.69 10.82
CA GLN A 54 18.57 40.84 9.67
C GLN A 54 18.70 39.36 10.05
N LEU A 55 19.25 39.06 11.22
CA LEU A 55 19.31 37.68 11.72
C LEU A 55 17.93 37.15 12.08
N ALA A 56 17.11 37.92 12.79
CA ALA A 56 15.75 37.54 13.14
C ALA A 56 14.89 37.30 11.89
N GLU A 57 15.01 38.16 10.88
CA GLU A 57 14.33 37.97 9.58
C GLU A 57 14.81 36.70 8.86
N ALA A 58 16.12 36.49 8.77
CA ALA A 58 16.68 35.31 8.11
C ALA A 58 16.22 34.01 8.80
N PHE A 59 16.21 33.98 10.13
CA PHE A 59 15.70 32.84 10.90
C PHE A 59 14.19 32.67 10.75
N GLY A 60 13.42 33.76 10.72
CA GLY A 60 11.98 33.73 10.45
C GLY A 60 11.67 33.13 9.07
N PHE A 61 12.40 33.53 8.03
CA PHE A 61 12.27 32.93 6.70
C PHE A 61 12.62 31.44 6.69
N MET A 62 13.69 31.05 7.38
CA MET A 62 14.10 29.65 7.46
C MET A 62 13.03 28.81 8.18
N LEU A 63 12.44 29.34 9.24
CA LEU A 63 11.38 28.65 9.96
C LEU A 63 10.14 28.42 9.08
N VAL A 64 9.69 29.43 8.34
CA VAL A 64 8.58 29.28 7.39
C VAL A 64 8.87 28.18 6.35
N GLN A 65 10.12 28.04 5.91
CA GLN A 65 10.52 26.97 4.99
C GLN A 65 10.48 25.59 5.65
N VAL A 66 10.83 25.49 6.94
CA VAL A 66 10.72 24.25 7.71
C VAL A 66 9.26 23.85 7.83
N GLU A 67 8.38 24.76 8.25
CA GLU A 67 6.93 24.54 8.35
C GLU A 67 6.32 24.08 7.01
N ALA A 68 6.67 24.77 5.91
CA ALA A 68 6.21 24.39 4.58
C ALA A 68 6.73 23.01 4.13
N ARG A 69 7.89 22.58 4.62
CA ARG A 69 8.42 21.24 4.38
C ARG A 69 7.68 20.21 5.22
N GLU A 70 7.45 20.48 6.50
CA GLU A 70 6.74 19.58 7.41
C GLU A 70 5.30 19.36 6.97
N MET A 71 4.58 20.42 6.63
CA MET A 71 3.23 20.33 6.07
C MET A 71 3.21 19.44 4.81
N ARG A 72 4.19 19.61 3.92
CA ARG A 72 4.31 18.79 2.69
C ARG A 72 4.62 17.32 3.00
N LEU A 73 5.47 17.06 3.98
CA LEU A 73 5.78 15.70 4.40
C LEU A 73 4.57 15.01 5.01
N ASN A 74 3.80 15.74 5.83
CA ASN A 74 2.56 15.22 6.41
C ASN A 74 1.53 14.89 5.32
N MET A 75 1.30 15.81 4.37
CA MET A 75 0.42 15.52 3.21
C MET A 75 0.90 14.29 2.41
N LEU A 76 2.22 14.16 2.19
CA LEU A 76 2.76 13.00 1.48
C LEU A 76 2.57 11.69 2.25
N ILE A 77 2.68 11.72 3.59
CA ILE A 77 2.41 10.57 4.44
C ILE A 77 0.93 10.17 4.35
N GLU A 78 0.02 11.15 4.38
CA GLU A 78 -1.41 10.92 4.20
C GLU A 78 -1.72 10.29 2.84
N ASP A 79 -1.16 10.83 1.76
CA ASP A 79 -1.31 10.30 0.41
C ASP A 79 -0.78 8.86 0.30
N LEU A 80 0.41 8.60 0.83
CA LEU A 80 1.01 7.26 0.81
C LEU A 80 0.18 6.26 1.61
N THR A 81 -0.38 6.68 2.74
CA THR A 81 -1.23 5.84 3.58
C THR A 81 -2.53 5.51 2.86
N GLY A 82 -3.18 6.51 2.24
CA GLY A 82 -4.39 6.30 1.45
C GLY A 82 -4.16 5.40 0.24
N LEU A 83 -3.06 5.58 -0.48
CA LEU A 83 -2.68 4.73 -1.62
C LEU A 83 -2.39 3.29 -1.19
N LYS A 84 -1.72 3.10 -0.05
CA LYS A 84 -1.48 1.77 0.51
C LYS A 84 -2.79 1.04 0.80
N GLU A 85 -3.75 1.72 1.44
CA GLU A 85 -5.06 1.14 1.73
C GLU A 85 -5.80 0.73 0.45
N GLN A 86 -5.81 1.60 -0.57
CA GLN A 86 -6.41 1.28 -1.86
C GLN A 86 -5.76 0.06 -2.52
N LEU A 87 -4.43 -0.03 -2.45
CA LEU A 87 -3.67 -1.16 -2.99
C LEU A 87 -3.98 -2.46 -2.25
N GLU A 88 -4.11 -2.42 -0.93
CA GLU A 88 -4.49 -3.59 -0.13
C GLU A 88 -5.90 -4.08 -0.48
N ILE A 89 -6.85 -3.16 -0.64
CA ILE A 89 -8.22 -3.48 -1.09
C ILE A 89 -8.20 -4.12 -2.49
N ALA A 90 -7.49 -3.52 -3.44
CA ALA A 90 -7.41 -4.03 -4.81
C ALA A 90 -6.76 -5.41 -4.86
N ASN A 91 -5.66 -5.61 -4.14
CA ASN A 91 -5.01 -6.92 -4.03
C ASN A 91 -5.91 -7.96 -3.36
N GLY A 92 -6.69 -7.56 -2.35
CA GLY A 92 -7.68 -8.42 -1.72
C GLY A 92 -8.71 -8.93 -2.74
N LYS A 93 -9.27 -8.02 -3.55
CA LYS A 93 -10.22 -8.36 -4.62
C LYS A 93 -9.61 -9.28 -5.67
N LEU A 94 -8.42 -8.96 -6.17
CA LEU A 94 -7.71 -9.80 -7.15
C LEU A 94 -7.42 -11.20 -6.62
N LYS A 95 -7.07 -11.34 -5.33
CA LYS A 95 -6.88 -12.65 -4.71
C LYS A 95 -8.18 -13.45 -4.64
N GLN A 96 -9.30 -12.81 -4.33
CA GLN A 96 -10.62 -13.46 -4.34
C GLN A 96 -10.98 -13.94 -5.74
N GLU A 97 -10.90 -13.05 -6.74
CA GLU A 97 -11.18 -13.39 -8.14
C GLU A 97 -10.29 -14.52 -8.65
N ASN A 98 -8.98 -14.48 -8.35
CA ASN A 98 -8.06 -15.56 -8.73
C ASN A 98 -8.41 -16.90 -8.07
N ALA A 99 -8.83 -16.89 -6.81
CA ALA A 99 -9.26 -18.09 -6.11
C ALA A 99 -10.52 -18.67 -6.75
N GLU A 100 -11.50 -17.83 -7.06
CA GLU A 100 -12.74 -18.22 -7.73
C GLU A 100 -12.47 -18.79 -9.13
N LEU A 101 -11.69 -18.09 -9.94
CA LEU A 101 -11.29 -18.55 -11.28
C LEU A 101 -10.53 -19.87 -11.22
N SER A 102 -9.64 -20.04 -10.25
CA SER A 102 -8.91 -21.30 -10.06
C SER A 102 -9.83 -22.46 -9.74
N VAL A 103 -10.88 -22.24 -8.94
CA VAL A 103 -11.90 -23.26 -8.64
C VAL A 103 -12.71 -23.59 -9.89
N GLN A 104 -13.12 -22.58 -10.65
CA GLN A 104 -13.86 -22.78 -11.90
C GLN A 104 -13.04 -23.55 -12.94
N LEU A 105 -11.77 -23.19 -13.12
CA LEU A 105 -10.86 -23.91 -14.00
C LEU A 105 -10.71 -25.37 -13.61
N LYS A 106 -10.46 -25.67 -12.33
CA LYS A 106 -10.37 -27.05 -11.84
C LYS A 106 -11.64 -27.85 -12.14
N ARG A 107 -12.82 -27.23 -11.97
CA ARG A 107 -14.10 -27.87 -12.28
C ARG A 107 -14.22 -28.19 -13.77
N LEU A 108 -13.91 -27.22 -14.63
CA LEU A 108 -13.95 -27.38 -16.09
C LEU A 108 -12.97 -28.45 -16.57
N THR A 109 -11.75 -28.51 -16.03
CA THR A 109 -10.78 -29.56 -16.36
C THR A 109 -11.34 -30.96 -16.04
N VAL A 110 -11.91 -31.15 -14.85
CA VAL A 110 -12.53 -32.43 -14.47
C VAL A 110 -13.72 -32.79 -15.38
N GLU A 111 -14.52 -31.80 -15.79
CA GLU A 111 -15.63 -32.03 -16.72
C GLU A 111 -15.14 -32.47 -18.10
N ILE A 112 -14.08 -31.84 -18.63
CA ILE A 112 -13.46 -32.19 -19.90
C ILE A 112 -12.90 -33.62 -19.84
N ASP A 113 -12.12 -33.96 -18.81
CA ASP A 113 -11.54 -35.30 -18.64
C ASP A 113 -12.62 -36.40 -18.63
N ARG A 114 -13.75 -36.14 -17.95
CA ARG A 114 -14.89 -37.07 -17.91
C ARG A 114 -15.55 -37.25 -19.27
N GLN A 115 -15.61 -36.20 -20.08
CA GLN A 115 -16.16 -36.29 -21.43
C GLN A 115 -15.26 -37.10 -22.35
N GLU A 116 -13.95 -36.89 -22.29
CA GLU A 116 -12.97 -37.67 -23.06
C GLU A 116 -13.00 -39.14 -22.66
N LEU A 117 -13.06 -39.44 -21.36
CA LEU A 117 -13.21 -40.82 -20.87
C LEU A 117 -14.48 -41.48 -21.43
N LYS A 118 -15.63 -40.77 -21.42
CA LYS A 118 -16.88 -41.29 -21.99
C LYS A 118 -16.74 -41.58 -23.49
N LYS A 119 -16.10 -40.69 -24.25
CA LYS A 119 -15.85 -40.88 -25.69
C LYS A 119 -14.95 -42.11 -25.93
N HIS A 120 -13.88 -42.25 -25.16
CA HIS A 120 -12.98 -43.40 -25.25
C HIS A 120 -13.69 -44.72 -24.91
N VAL A 121 -14.49 -44.76 -23.84
CA VAL A 121 -15.28 -45.95 -23.49
C VAL A 121 -16.28 -46.27 -24.60
N GLY A 122 -16.97 -45.27 -25.16
CA GLY A 122 -17.87 -45.45 -26.30
C GLY A 122 -17.16 -46.10 -27.49
N ALA A 123 -15.99 -45.56 -27.87
CA ALA A 123 -15.19 -46.11 -28.97
C ALA A 123 -14.74 -47.55 -28.70
N ILE A 124 -14.40 -47.92 -27.45
CA ILE A 124 -14.05 -49.30 -27.09
C ILE A 124 -15.27 -50.21 -27.21
N VAL A 125 -16.44 -49.78 -26.72
CA VAL A 125 -17.69 -50.55 -26.80
C VAL A 125 -18.12 -50.78 -28.25
N GLU A 126 -17.82 -49.84 -29.14
CA GLU A 126 -18.10 -49.95 -30.57
C GLU A 126 -17.15 -50.90 -31.31
N THR A 127 -16.08 -51.41 -30.67
CA THR A 127 -15.20 -52.39 -31.31
C THR A 127 -15.87 -53.75 -31.51
N GLU A 128 -15.57 -54.42 -32.62
CA GLU A 128 -16.13 -55.74 -32.98
C GLU A 128 -15.91 -56.79 -31.87
N TYR A 129 -14.74 -56.79 -31.24
CA TYR A 129 -14.41 -57.69 -30.14
C TYR A 129 -15.36 -57.54 -28.94
N PHE A 130 -15.71 -56.31 -28.57
CA PHE A 130 -16.60 -56.06 -27.43
C PHE A 130 -18.06 -56.38 -27.75
N GLN A 131 -18.51 -56.09 -28.97
CA GLN A 131 -19.85 -56.45 -29.44
C GLN A 131 -20.04 -57.97 -29.43
N ASP A 132 -19.06 -58.72 -29.95
CA ASP A 132 -19.04 -60.19 -29.94
C ASP A 132 -19.05 -60.76 -28.52
N LEU A 133 -18.25 -60.19 -27.61
CA LEU A 133 -18.22 -60.58 -26.20
C LEU A 133 -19.59 -60.35 -25.54
N GLN A 134 -20.24 -59.22 -25.83
CA GLN A 134 -21.55 -58.90 -25.30
C GLN A 134 -22.63 -59.84 -25.85
N GLN A 135 -22.54 -60.22 -27.13
CA GLN A 135 -23.45 -61.15 -27.78
C GLN A 135 -23.31 -62.56 -27.18
N ARG A 136 -22.08 -63.06 -27.00
CA ARG A 136 -21.81 -64.34 -26.33
C ARG A 136 -22.32 -64.37 -24.88
N ALA A 137 -22.14 -63.29 -24.14
CA ALA A 137 -22.66 -63.18 -22.76
C ALA A 137 -24.20 -63.19 -22.71
N ARG A 138 -24.87 -62.50 -23.64
CA ARG A 138 -26.34 -62.53 -23.77
C ARG A 138 -26.85 -63.93 -24.10
N GLU A 139 -26.18 -64.63 -25.02
CA GLU A 139 -26.53 -66.01 -25.35
C GLU A 139 -26.37 -66.95 -24.16
N MET A 140 -25.27 -66.85 -23.40
CA MET A 140 -25.10 -67.66 -22.19
C MET A 140 -26.19 -67.40 -21.15
N ARG A 141 -26.57 -66.13 -20.93
CA ARG A 141 -27.68 -65.78 -20.02
C ARG A 141 -29.03 -66.30 -20.52
N ALA A 142 -29.31 -66.17 -21.81
CA ALA A 142 -30.55 -66.66 -22.40
C ALA A 142 -30.66 -68.19 -22.39
N ARG A 143 -29.53 -68.90 -22.41
CA ARG A 143 -29.47 -70.35 -22.20
C ARG A 143 -29.74 -70.70 -20.74
N HIS A 144 -29.12 -69.98 -19.79
CA HIS A 144 -29.36 -70.18 -18.36
C HIS A 144 -30.79 -69.89 -17.93
N MET A 145 -31.40 -68.79 -18.40
CA MET A 145 -32.81 -68.50 -18.11
C MET A 145 -33.76 -69.55 -18.69
N ARG A 146 -33.47 -70.07 -19.89
CA ARG A 146 -34.27 -71.16 -20.48
C ARG A 146 -34.11 -72.48 -19.73
N SER A 147 -32.92 -72.76 -19.18
CA SER A 147 -32.72 -73.96 -18.35
C SER A 147 -33.36 -73.85 -16.96
N ASP A 148 -33.47 -72.64 -16.40
CA ASP A 148 -34.17 -72.42 -15.13
C ASP A 148 -35.70 -72.43 -15.32
N GLN A 149 -36.25 -71.87 -16.40
CA GLN A 149 -37.69 -71.95 -16.71
C GLN A 149 -38.17 -73.37 -17.00
N ALA A 150 -37.35 -74.23 -17.61
CA ALA A 150 -37.68 -75.63 -17.86
C ALA A 150 -37.58 -76.54 -16.62
N ARG A 151 -37.15 -76.00 -15.47
CA ARG A 151 -37.06 -76.72 -14.18
C ARG A 151 -38.21 -76.41 -13.22
N ASP A 152 -38.98 -75.35 -13.48
CA ASP A 152 -40.11 -74.90 -12.66
C ASP A 152 -41.49 -75.26 -13.27
N GLU A 153 -41.53 -75.98 -14.39
CA GLU A 153 -42.71 -76.68 -14.96
C GLU A 153 -42.68 -78.18 -14.65
#